data_AF-A0A7K6QWM2-F1
#
_entry.id   AF-A0A7K6QWM2-F1
#
_cell.length_a   1.000
_cell.length_b   1.000
_cell.length_c   1.000
_cell.angle_alpha   90.00
_cell.angle_beta   90.00
_cell.angle_gamma   90.00
#
_symmetry.space_group_name_H-M   'P 1'
#
loop_
_entity.id
_entity.type
_entity.pdbx_description
1 polymer ?
#
loop_
_entity_poly.entity_id
_entity_poly.type
_entity_poly.pdbx_seq_one_letter_code
_entity_poly.pdbx_strand_id
1 'polypeptide(L)'
;QDARLYEEWKWFRCPTLPEVLAEFPSVALPAALLLSQLPLLQPRYYSISSAPGAHPGEIHLTVAVVTYHSESEQGQRRGRGGGDTSRASSGSPGHLQLGSRVPRTSSRFPERSQGLWAPPGAGLWAHGVWDTRTLSPAGGPLGPMVLVFGCRSSALDHIYREEMEEAREQGALSQVLTAFSREPETPK
;
A
#
# COMPACT_ATOMS: atom_id res chain seq x y z
N GLN A 1 -24.10 29.77 -8.22
CA GLN A 1 -24.73 28.57 -7.62
C GLN A 1 -24.15 27.29 -8.23
N ASP A 2 -23.91 27.24 -9.54
CA ASP A 2 -23.39 26.06 -10.25
C ASP A 2 -22.04 25.50 -9.75
N ALA A 3 -21.08 26.35 -9.37
CA ALA A 3 -19.78 25.87 -8.88
C ALA A 3 -19.89 25.03 -7.60
N ARG A 4 -20.85 25.33 -6.71
CA ARG A 4 -21.07 24.54 -5.49
C ARG A 4 -21.71 23.19 -5.81
N LEU A 5 -22.70 23.18 -6.71
CA LEU A 5 -23.34 21.94 -7.17
C LEU A 5 -22.34 21.01 -7.86
N TYR A 6 -21.41 21.56 -8.66
CA TYR A 6 -20.33 20.79 -9.26
C TYR A 6 -19.39 20.19 -8.21
N GLU A 7 -18.96 20.97 -7.22
CA GLU A 7 -18.06 20.47 -6.17
C GLU A 7 -18.73 19.38 -5.32
N GLU A 8 -20.00 19.54 -4.96
CA GLU A 8 -20.78 18.52 -4.26
C GLU A 8 -20.91 17.25 -5.11
N TRP A 9 -21.35 17.38 -6.36
CA TRP A 9 -21.49 16.24 -7.27
C TRP A 9 -20.17 15.49 -7.47
N LYS A 10 -19.06 16.22 -7.69
CA LYS A 10 -17.72 15.66 -7.86
C LYS A 10 -17.26 14.91 -6.61
N TRP A 11 -17.47 15.49 -5.43
CA TRP A 11 -17.00 14.90 -4.17
C TRP A 11 -17.76 13.65 -3.77
N PHE A 12 -19.08 13.64 -3.98
CA PHE A 12 -19.91 12.47 -3.63
C PHE A 12 -19.82 11.35 -4.67
N ARG A 13 -19.74 11.67 -5.97
CA ARG A 13 -19.76 10.65 -7.02
C ARG A 13 -18.38 10.17 -7.46
N CYS A 14 -17.34 10.99 -7.27
CA CYS A 14 -15.98 10.74 -7.77
C CYS A 14 -15.97 10.16 -9.21
N PRO A 15 -16.63 10.83 -10.18
CA PRO A 15 -16.87 10.24 -11.48
C PRO A 15 -15.59 10.22 -12.32
N THR A 16 -15.40 9.13 -13.06
CA THR A 16 -14.38 9.03 -14.11
C THR A 16 -14.89 9.65 -15.40
N LEU A 17 -13.98 10.11 -16.24
CA LEU A 17 -14.31 10.71 -17.53
C LEU A 17 -15.30 9.87 -18.38
N PRO A 18 -15.20 8.54 -18.51
CA PRO A 18 -16.20 7.75 -19.22
C PRO A 18 -17.60 7.78 -18.61
N GLU A 19 -17.73 7.92 -17.28
CA GLU A 19 -19.03 8.08 -16.63
C GLU A 19 -19.65 9.43 -16.94
N VAL A 20 -18.85 10.49 -16.91
CA VAL A 20 -19.33 11.84 -17.27
C VAL A 20 -19.84 11.85 -18.71
N LEU A 21 -19.13 11.22 -19.65
CA LEU A 21 -19.57 11.14 -21.05
C LEU A 21 -20.81 10.26 -21.24
N ALA A 22 -21.00 9.24 -20.41
CA ALA A 22 -22.20 8.41 -20.43
C ALA A 22 -23.43 9.13 -19.83
N GLU A 23 -23.23 9.97 -18.81
CA GLU A 23 -24.29 10.79 -18.17
C GLU A 23 -24.71 11.95 -19.08
N PHE A 24 -23.78 12.53 -19.85
CA PHE A 24 -24.04 13.66 -20.76
C PHE A 24 -23.76 13.29 -22.23
N PRO A 25 -24.62 12.50 -22.88
CA PRO A 25 -24.38 11.99 -24.24
C PRO A 25 -24.43 13.08 -25.32
N SER A 26 -24.95 14.28 -25.01
CA SER A 26 -24.93 15.43 -25.92
C SER A 26 -23.52 16.01 -26.12
N VAL A 27 -22.56 15.66 -25.27
CA VAL A 27 -21.18 16.14 -25.32
C VAL A 27 -20.39 15.33 -26.36
N ALA A 28 -20.34 15.85 -27.58
CA ALA A 28 -19.52 15.30 -28.65
C ALA A 28 -18.10 15.89 -28.63
N LEU A 29 -17.15 15.22 -27.98
CA LEU A 29 -15.75 15.65 -27.91
C LEU A 29 -14.87 14.91 -28.93
N PRO A 30 -14.10 15.62 -29.77
CA PRO A 30 -13.06 14.99 -30.58
C PRO A 30 -12.01 14.29 -29.69
N ALA A 31 -11.59 13.08 -30.06
CA ALA A 31 -10.61 12.31 -29.30
C ALA A 31 -9.28 13.08 -29.10
N ALA A 32 -8.85 13.85 -30.08
CA ALA A 32 -7.65 14.67 -30.00
C ALA A 32 -7.74 15.74 -28.89
N LEU A 33 -8.90 16.39 -28.75
CA LEU A 33 -9.14 17.36 -27.69
C LEU A 33 -9.08 16.66 -26.33
N LEU A 34 -9.72 15.49 -26.20
CA LEU A 34 -9.71 14.71 -24.96
C LEU A 34 -8.28 14.37 -24.51
N LEU A 35 -7.46 13.84 -25.42
CA LEU A 35 -6.07 13.47 -25.15
C LEU A 35 -5.20 14.69 -24.79
N SER A 36 -5.50 15.87 -25.32
CA SER A 36 -4.78 17.10 -24.98
C SER A 36 -5.12 17.65 -23.59
N GLN A 37 -6.31 17.35 -23.06
CA GLN A 37 -6.78 17.86 -21.77
C GLN A 37 -6.57 16.87 -20.62
N LEU A 38 -6.33 15.59 -20.93
CA LEU A 38 -6.10 14.56 -19.92
C LEU A 38 -4.75 14.76 -19.21
N PRO A 39 -4.72 14.70 -17.86
CA PRO A 39 -3.46 14.75 -17.14
C PRO A 39 -2.62 13.52 -17.45
N LEU A 40 -1.30 13.70 -17.50
CA LEU A 40 -0.37 12.58 -17.67
C LEU A 40 -0.47 11.63 -16.48
N LEU A 41 -0.46 10.33 -16.79
CA LEU A 41 -0.50 9.27 -15.80
C LEU A 41 0.76 9.34 -14.91
N GLN A 42 0.56 9.68 -13.63
CA GLN A 42 1.67 9.80 -12.68
C GLN A 42 2.17 8.42 -12.21
N PRO A 43 3.48 8.21 -12.01
CA PRO A 43 3.99 7.00 -11.36
C PRO A 43 3.49 6.92 -9.91
N ARG A 44 3.24 5.70 -9.43
CA ARG A 44 2.86 5.44 -8.04
C ARG A 44 4.10 4.97 -7.29
N TYR A 45 4.37 5.59 -6.14
CA TYR A 45 5.48 5.20 -5.27
C TYR A 45 4.97 4.26 -4.20
N TYR A 46 5.71 3.17 -3.99
CA TYR A 46 5.47 2.20 -2.94
C TYR A 46 6.75 2.02 -2.12
N SER A 47 6.60 1.77 -0.83
CA SER A 47 7.73 1.38 0.01
C SER A 47 8.14 -0.04 -0.31
N ILE A 48 9.44 -0.27 -0.44
CA ILE A 48 10.01 -1.61 -0.61
C ILE A 48 9.90 -2.34 0.74
N SER A 49 9.40 -3.57 0.71
CA SER A 49 9.25 -4.43 1.88
C SER A 49 10.31 -5.54 1.97
N SER A 50 11.26 -5.63 1.03
CA SER A 50 12.40 -6.56 1.09
C SER A 50 13.73 -5.88 1.42
N ALA A 51 14.67 -6.63 2.00
CA ALA A 51 16.08 -6.24 2.06
C ALA A 51 16.85 -6.70 0.80
N PRO A 52 17.72 -5.86 0.22
CA PRO A 52 18.54 -6.26 -0.92
C PRO A 52 19.56 -7.36 -0.58
N GLY A 53 19.94 -7.49 0.70
CA GLY A 53 20.79 -8.58 1.17
C GLY A 53 20.05 -9.92 1.28
N ALA A 54 18.76 -9.90 1.59
CA ALA A 54 17.91 -11.08 1.74
C ALA A 54 17.43 -11.63 0.40
N HIS A 55 17.06 -10.71 -0.49
CA HIS A 55 16.47 -11.05 -1.76
C HIS A 55 17.24 -10.35 -2.90
N PRO A 56 18.45 -10.83 -3.24
CA PRO A 56 19.24 -10.25 -4.32
C PRO A 56 18.51 -10.35 -5.67
N GLY A 57 18.32 -9.22 -6.34
CA GLY A 57 17.63 -9.18 -7.64
C GLY A 57 16.10 -9.14 -7.56
N GLU A 58 15.53 -9.15 -6.36
CA GLU A 58 14.08 -9.09 -6.15
C GLU A 58 13.67 -7.81 -5.39
N ILE A 59 12.48 -7.30 -5.72
CA ILE A 59 11.86 -6.19 -5.02
C ILE A 59 10.48 -6.65 -4.56
N HIS A 60 10.27 -6.72 -3.25
CA HIS A 60 8.96 -7.03 -2.69
C HIS A 60 8.21 -5.73 -2.41
N LEU A 61 6.92 -5.72 -2.75
CA LEU A 61 6.01 -4.60 -2.53
C LEU A 61 4.77 -5.12 -1.82
N THR A 62 4.41 -4.48 -0.72
CA THR A 62 3.16 -4.80 -0.03
C THR A 62 2.17 -3.67 -0.25
N VAL A 63 1.13 -3.94 -1.03
CA VAL A 63 0.21 -2.92 -1.55
C VAL A 63 -1.22 -3.25 -1.13
N ALA A 64 -1.86 -2.32 -0.40
CA ALA A 64 -3.29 -2.41 -0.17
C ALA A 64 -4.04 -2.14 -1.47
N VAL A 65 -4.87 -3.09 -1.91
CA VAL A 65 -5.75 -2.88 -3.06
C VAL A 65 -6.87 -1.95 -2.63
N VAL A 66 -6.86 -0.74 -3.17
CA VAL A 66 -7.91 0.25 -2.89
C VAL A 66 -9.12 -0.12 -3.74
N THR A 67 -10.21 -0.58 -3.13
CA THR A 67 -11.47 -0.77 -3.85
C THR A 67 -12.54 0.11 -3.23
N TYR A 68 -13.16 0.98 -4.02
CA TYR A 68 -14.29 1.79 -3.58
C TYR A 68 -15.46 1.67 -4.56
N HIS A 69 -16.67 1.96 -4.09
CA HIS A 69 -17.86 1.96 -4.94
C HIS A 69 -18.24 3.41 -5.23
N SER A 70 -18.37 3.77 -6.50
CA SER A 70 -19.09 4.99 -6.88
C SER A 70 -20.59 4.69 -6.88
N GLU A 71 -21.39 5.60 -6.31
CA GLU A 71 -22.84 5.55 -6.45
C GLU A 71 -23.24 6.17 -7.80
N SER A 72 -23.85 5.38 -8.66
CA SER A 72 -24.54 5.87 -9.86
C SER A 72 -26.01 6.14 -9.53
N GLU A 73 -26.67 7.08 -10.24
CA GLU A 73 -28.10 7.39 -10.05
C GLU A 73 -29.02 6.17 -10.22
N GLN A 74 -28.57 5.14 -10.91
CA GLN A 74 -29.29 3.89 -11.11
C GLN A 74 -29.15 2.90 -9.94
N GLY A 75 -28.54 3.31 -8.81
CA GLY A 75 -28.33 2.46 -7.63
C GLY A 75 -27.32 1.32 -7.85
N GLN A 76 -26.65 1.28 -9.00
CA GLN A 76 -25.70 0.23 -9.31
C GLN A 76 -24.33 0.58 -8.74
N ARG A 77 -23.96 -0.08 -7.63
CA ARG A 77 -22.66 0.04 -6.98
C ARG A 77 -21.59 -0.63 -7.83
N ARG A 78 -20.80 0.14 -8.57
CA ARG A 78 -19.65 -0.40 -9.32
C ARG A 78 -18.40 -0.38 -8.44
N GLY A 79 -17.87 -1.55 -8.09
CA GLY A 79 -16.60 -1.67 -7.38
C GLY A 79 -15.44 -1.27 -8.29
N ARG A 80 -14.62 -0.33 -7.83
CA ARG A 80 -13.48 0.24 -8.55
C ARG A 80 -12.21 -0.04 -7.78
N GLY A 81 -11.38 -0.92 -8.32
CA GLY A 81 -10.00 -1.10 -7.86
C GLY A 81 -9.13 0.07 -8.35
N GLY A 82 -8.68 0.91 -7.44
CA GLY A 82 -7.57 1.83 -7.62
C GLY A 82 -6.27 1.05 -7.78
N GLY A 83 -5.95 0.67 -9.02
CA GLY A 83 -4.65 0.11 -9.40
C GLY A 83 -4.73 -1.18 -10.22
N ASP A 84 -3.99 -1.19 -11.32
CA ASP A 84 -3.77 -2.35 -12.20
C ASP A 84 -3.02 -3.50 -11.49
N THR A 85 -2.51 -3.28 -10.27
CA THR A 85 -1.85 -4.31 -9.44
C THR A 85 -2.79 -5.45 -9.07
N SER A 86 -4.11 -5.20 -9.03
CA SER A 86 -5.12 -6.25 -8.84
C SER A 86 -5.15 -7.29 -9.97
N ARG A 87 -4.80 -6.90 -11.21
CA ARG A 87 -4.76 -7.83 -12.36
C ARG A 87 -3.59 -8.82 -12.31
N ALA A 88 -2.54 -8.52 -11.55
CA ALA A 88 -1.41 -9.43 -11.34
C ALA A 88 -1.79 -10.68 -10.51
N SER A 89 -2.97 -10.69 -9.87
CA SER A 89 -3.50 -11.85 -9.12
C SER A 89 -4.10 -12.95 -10.01
N SER A 90 -4.20 -12.73 -11.33
CA SER A 90 -4.58 -13.78 -12.27
C SER A 90 -3.34 -14.63 -12.51
N GLY A 91 -3.30 -15.86 -11.98
CA GLY A 91 -2.14 -16.79 -11.92
C GLY A 91 -1.50 -17.24 -13.25
N SER A 92 -1.40 -16.35 -14.22
CA SER A 92 -0.50 -16.46 -15.37
C SER A 92 0.78 -15.69 -14.99
N PRO A 93 1.99 -16.18 -15.30
CA PRO A 93 3.20 -15.39 -15.20
C PRO A 93 3.17 -14.29 -16.27
N GLY A 94 2.37 -13.24 -16.03
CA GLY A 94 2.34 -12.04 -16.82
C GLY A 94 3.60 -11.25 -16.53
N HIS A 95 4.51 -11.18 -17.49
CA HIS A 95 5.61 -10.22 -17.45
C HIS A 95 5.03 -8.80 -17.52
N LEU A 96 4.75 -8.22 -16.34
CA LEU A 96 4.44 -6.80 -16.25
C LEU A 96 5.77 -6.04 -16.23
N GLN A 97 6.09 -5.33 -17.31
CA GLN A 97 7.23 -4.41 -17.31
C GLN A 97 6.90 -3.21 -16.42
N LEU A 98 7.29 -3.30 -15.17
CA LEU A 98 7.26 -2.20 -14.22
C LEU A 98 8.50 -1.33 -14.46
N GLY A 99 8.29 -0.10 -14.95
CA GLY A 99 9.33 0.92 -14.94
C GLY A 99 9.62 1.32 -13.49
N SER A 100 10.57 0.65 -12.85
CA SER A 100 10.98 0.97 -11.48
C SER A 100 12.02 2.08 -11.50
N ARG A 101 11.70 3.20 -10.85
CA ARG A 101 12.71 4.16 -10.39
C ARG A 101 12.72 4.06 -8.88
N VAL A 102 13.83 3.60 -8.33
CA VAL A 102 14.09 3.62 -6.90
C VAL A 102 14.83 4.93 -6.61
N PRO A 103 14.14 6.02 -6.20
CA PRO A 103 14.84 7.18 -5.71
C PRO A 103 15.68 6.76 -4.50
N ARG A 104 16.92 7.23 -4.42
CA ARG A 104 17.75 7.02 -3.22
C ARG A 104 17.09 7.75 -2.06
N THR A 105 16.30 7.04 -1.26
CA THR A 105 15.78 7.57 -0.01
C THR A 105 16.88 7.47 1.05
N SER A 106 17.08 8.53 1.82
CA SER A 106 18.07 8.58 2.91
C SER A 106 17.61 7.85 4.17
N SER A 107 16.48 7.14 4.12
CA SER A 107 15.93 6.34 5.22
C SER A 107 16.74 5.05 5.37
N ARG A 108 18.01 5.19 5.74
CA ARG A 108 18.85 4.06 6.15
C ARG A 108 18.65 3.86 7.64
N PHE A 109 18.24 2.66 8.02
CA PHE A 109 18.17 2.29 9.42
C PHE A 109 19.61 2.17 9.97
N PRO A 110 19.94 2.79 11.12
CA PRO A 110 21.17 2.46 11.81
C PRO A 110 21.01 1.04 12.34
N GLU A 111 21.72 0.07 11.75
CA GLU A 111 21.60 -1.37 12.03
C GLU A 111 21.69 -1.75 13.53
N ARG A 112 22.21 -0.84 14.37
CA ARG A 112 22.52 -1.07 15.78
C ARG A 112 21.89 -0.07 16.76
N SER A 113 20.97 0.80 16.33
CA SER A 113 20.29 1.73 17.26
C SER A 113 19.14 1.05 18.01
N GLN A 114 19.01 1.33 19.31
CA GLN A 114 17.81 1.02 20.08
C GLN A 114 16.67 1.94 19.65
N GLY A 115 15.46 1.43 19.51
CA GLY A 115 14.32 2.26 19.13
C GLY A 115 12.97 1.56 19.20
N LEU A 116 11.96 2.32 19.66
CA LEU A 116 10.55 2.01 19.45
C LEU A 116 10.19 2.36 18.01
N TRP A 117 9.61 1.42 17.29
CA TRP A 117 9.27 1.62 15.89
C TRP A 117 7.78 1.50 15.64
N ALA A 118 7.17 2.65 15.35
CA ALA A 118 5.81 2.76 14.86
C ALA A 118 5.89 3.21 13.38
N PRO A 119 6.04 2.27 12.43
CA PRO A 119 6.07 2.61 11.01
C PRO A 119 4.78 3.35 10.60
N PRO A 120 4.85 4.49 9.88
CA PRO A 120 3.66 5.18 9.39
C PRO A 120 2.94 4.34 8.32
N GLY A 121 1.61 4.21 8.43
CA GLY A 121 0.80 3.32 7.58
C GLY A 121 0.78 1.87 8.09
N ALA A 122 0.41 0.90 7.26
CA ALA A 122 0.19 -0.50 7.66
C ALA A 122 1.46 -1.29 8.04
N GLY A 123 2.54 -0.63 8.48
CA GLY A 123 3.77 -1.29 8.94
C GLY A 123 4.58 -2.02 7.87
N LEU A 124 4.23 -1.86 6.61
CA LEU A 124 4.60 -2.72 5.48
C LEU A 124 6.10 -2.73 5.13
N TRP A 125 6.81 -1.64 5.40
CA TRP A 125 8.27 -1.55 5.16
C TRP A 125 9.10 -2.20 6.28
N ALA A 126 8.45 -2.75 7.30
CA ALA A 126 9.12 -3.36 8.42
C ALA A 126 9.88 -4.64 8.07
N HIS A 127 9.38 -5.37 7.07
CA HIS A 127 9.95 -6.65 6.66
C HIS A 127 11.41 -6.55 6.21
N GLY A 128 11.72 -5.63 5.31
CA GLY A 128 13.10 -5.40 4.88
C GLY A 128 14.06 -4.94 6.00
N VAL A 129 13.54 -4.38 7.10
CA VAL A 129 14.39 -3.98 8.23
C VAL A 129 14.77 -5.18 9.10
N TRP A 130 13.83 -6.08 9.42
CA TRP A 130 14.23 -7.28 10.17
C TRP A 130 15.01 -8.26 9.29
N ASP A 131 14.73 -8.37 8.00
CA ASP A 131 15.56 -9.12 7.04
C ASP A 131 17.02 -8.67 7.06
N THR A 132 17.24 -7.35 7.12
CA THR A 132 18.59 -6.79 7.21
C THR A 132 19.26 -7.16 8.54
N ARG A 133 18.49 -7.26 9.63
CA ARG A 133 19.00 -7.60 10.96
C ARG A 133 19.27 -9.09 11.14
N THR A 134 18.45 -9.96 10.56
CA THR A 134 18.67 -11.42 10.55
C THR A 134 19.91 -11.78 9.73
N LEU A 135 20.15 -11.06 8.64
CA LEU A 135 21.27 -11.32 7.73
C LEU A 135 22.57 -10.61 8.06
N SER A 136 22.58 -9.64 8.97
CA SER A 136 23.83 -8.98 9.38
C SER A 136 24.62 -9.90 10.32
N PRO A 137 25.65 -10.64 9.85
CA PRO A 137 26.26 -11.73 10.61
C PRO A 137 27.40 -11.24 11.53
N ALA A 138 27.58 -9.93 11.73
CA ALA A 138 28.87 -9.38 12.16
C ALA A 138 28.82 -8.54 13.45
N GLY A 139 29.24 -9.16 14.56
CA GLY A 139 30.20 -8.56 15.49
C GLY A 139 29.68 -7.75 16.69
N GLY A 140 28.42 -7.86 17.08
CA GLY A 140 27.93 -7.25 18.33
C GLY A 140 26.44 -7.48 18.60
N PRO A 141 25.97 -7.24 19.85
CA PRO A 141 24.57 -7.41 20.18
C PRO A 141 23.70 -6.40 19.43
N LEU A 142 22.64 -6.88 18.77
CA LEU A 142 21.60 -6.03 18.21
C LEU A 142 20.89 -5.30 19.36
N GLY A 143 20.74 -3.97 19.25
CA GLY A 143 19.97 -3.20 20.23
C GLY A 143 18.48 -3.61 20.19
N PRO A 144 17.75 -3.59 21.32
CA PRO A 144 16.32 -3.92 21.36
C PRO A 144 15.53 -3.15 20.30
N MET A 145 14.62 -3.86 19.63
CA MET A 145 13.75 -3.35 18.59
C MET A 145 12.31 -3.73 18.89
N VAL A 146 11.49 -2.72 19.17
CA VAL A 146 10.06 -2.91 19.43
C VAL A 146 9.27 -2.51 18.18
N LEU A 147 8.54 -3.45 17.61
CA LEU A 147 7.60 -3.21 16.51
C LEU A 147 6.22 -2.92 17.07
N VAL A 148 5.61 -1.80 16.68
CA VAL A 148 4.20 -1.52 16.94
C VAL A 148 3.42 -1.73 15.64
N PHE A 149 2.58 -2.76 15.62
CA PHE A 149 1.74 -3.12 14.48
C PHE A 149 0.26 -2.97 14.84
N GLY A 150 -0.56 -2.51 13.90
CA GLY A 150 -1.99 -2.31 14.12
C GLY A 150 -2.82 -2.76 12.94
N CYS A 151 -3.88 -3.53 13.21
CA CYS A 151 -4.82 -3.98 12.18
C CYS A 151 -6.27 -4.00 12.72
N ARG A 152 -7.24 -4.43 11.90
CA ARG A 152 -8.65 -4.50 12.31
C ARG A 152 -8.91 -5.71 13.18
N SER A 153 -8.47 -6.88 12.76
CA SER A 153 -8.63 -8.13 13.49
C SER A 153 -7.46 -9.06 13.19
N SER A 154 -7.07 -9.85 14.18
CA SER A 154 -6.01 -10.84 14.04
C SER A 154 -6.28 -11.86 12.92
N ALA A 155 -7.54 -12.14 12.63
CA ALA A 155 -7.96 -13.15 11.63
C ALA A 155 -8.11 -12.62 10.20
N LEU A 156 -8.15 -11.29 10.01
CA LEU A 156 -8.50 -10.69 8.71
C LEU A 156 -7.32 -10.01 8.02
N ASP A 157 -6.61 -9.16 8.75
CA ASP A 157 -5.62 -8.23 8.17
C ASP A 157 -4.32 -8.15 8.98
N HIS A 158 -4.03 -9.22 9.74
CA HIS A 158 -2.75 -9.41 10.41
C HIS A 158 -1.70 -9.93 9.41
N ILE A 159 -1.26 -9.03 8.54
CA ILE A 159 -0.21 -9.31 7.55
C ILE A 159 1.13 -9.59 8.23
N TYR A 160 1.93 -10.47 7.60
CA TYR A 160 3.26 -10.86 8.07
C TYR A 160 3.32 -11.45 9.49
N ARG A 161 2.22 -12.07 9.96
CA ARG A 161 2.15 -12.59 11.33
C ARG A 161 3.23 -13.62 11.62
N GLU A 162 3.40 -14.60 10.73
CA GLU A 162 4.35 -15.70 10.89
C GLU A 162 5.79 -15.16 10.82
N GLU A 163 6.05 -14.26 9.87
CA GLU A 163 7.35 -13.62 9.68
C GLU A 163 7.72 -12.72 10.87
N MET A 164 6.75 -12.03 11.49
CA MET A 164 6.97 -11.28 12.73
C MET A 164 7.30 -12.19 13.92
N GLU A 165 6.64 -13.35 14.02
CA GLU A 165 6.93 -14.35 15.05
C GLU A 165 8.33 -14.93 14.87
N GLU A 166 8.71 -15.30 13.64
CA GLU A 166 10.04 -15.80 13.28
C GLU A 166 11.13 -14.74 13.55
N ALA A 167 10.91 -13.49 13.13
CA ALA A 167 11.86 -12.39 13.38
C ALA A 167 12.07 -12.13 14.88
N ARG A 168 11.06 -12.39 15.71
CA ARG A 168 11.19 -12.33 17.18
C ARG A 168 12.01 -13.50 17.72
N GLU A 169 11.77 -14.71 17.23
CA GLU A 169 12.53 -15.90 17.64
C GLU A 169 14.01 -15.81 17.25
N GLN A 170 14.30 -15.23 16.08
CA GLN A 170 15.66 -14.99 15.59
C GLN A 170 16.36 -13.79 16.27
N GLY A 171 15.67 -13.08 17.17
CA GLY A 171 16.23 -11.94 17.91
C GLY A 171 16.38 -10.65 17.09
N ALA A 172 15.81 -10.59 15.88
CA ALA A 172 15.75 -9.36 15.09
C ALA A 172 14.74 -8.36 15.67
N LEU A 173 13.65 -8.86 16.27
CA LEU A 173 12.68 -8.08 17.03
C LEU A 173 12.73 -8.49 18.51
N SER A 174 12.87 -7.52 19.42
CA SER A 174 12.80 -7.80 20.86
C SER A 174 11.37 -7.89 21.37
N GLN A 175 10.44 -7.14 20.77
CA GLN A 175 9.03 -7.17 21.14
C GLN A 175 8.15 -6.76 19.95
N VAL A 176 6.99 -7.39 19.83
CA VAL A 176 5.94 -7.02 18.88
C VAL A 176 4.70 -6.63 19.68
N LEU A 177 4.25 -5.39 19.52
CA LEU A 177 3.05 -4.82 20.13
C LEU A 177 1.97 -4.73 19.04
N THR A 178 1.00 -5.62 19.09
CA THR A 178 -0.13 -5.65 18.15
C THR A 178 -1.37 -4.97 18.73
N ALA A 179 -1.97 -4.04 17.99
CA ALA A 179 -3.22 -3.38 18.35
C ALA A 179 -4.34 -3.77 17.36
N PHE A 180 -5.44 -4.31 17.88
CA PHE A 180 -6.60 -4.71 17.09
C PHE A 180 -7.75 -3.71 17.27
N SER A 181 -8.15 -3.03 16.20
CA SER A 181 -9.16 -1.95 16.29
C SER A 181 -10.62 -2.43 16.29
N ARG A 182 -10.89 -3.66 15.82
CA ARG A 182 -12.25 -4.21 15.62
C ARG A 182 -12.40 -5.65 16.12
N GLU A 183 -11.46 -6.14 16.92
CA GLU A 183 -11.55 -7.48 17.47
C GLU A 183 -12.59 -7.52 18.62
N PRO A 184 -13.53 -8.50 18.62
CA PRO A 184 -14.47 -8.66 19.72
C PRO A 184 -13.71 -8.92 21.02
N GLU A 185 -14.24 -8.44 22.15
CA GLU A 185 -13.71 -8.71 23.51
C GLU A 185 -12.34 -8.06 23.84
N THR A 186 -11.74 -7.28 22.95
CA THR A 186 -10.50 -6.54 23.25
C THR A 186 -10.82 -5.12 23.77
N PRO A 187 -10.32 -4.71 24.95
CA PRO A 187 -10.53 -3.35 25.44
C PRO A 187 -9.84 -2.33 24.51
N LYS A 188 -10.55 -1.24 24.21
CA LYS A 188 -10.08 -0.13 23.35
C LYS A 188 -9.30 0.91 24.15
#